data_AF-Q7S8Z4-F1
#
_entry.id   AF-Q7S8Z4-F1
#
_cell.length_a   1.000
_cell.length_b   1.000
_cell.length_c   1.000
_cell.angle_alpha   90.00
_cell.angle_beta   90.00
_cell.angle_gamma   90.00
#
_symmetry.space_group_name_H-M   'P 1'
#
loop_
_entity.id
_entity.type
_entity.pdbx_description
1 polymer ?
#
loop_
_entity_poly.entity_id
_entity_poly.type
_entity_poly.pdbx_seq_one_letter_code
_entity_poly.pdbx_strand_id
1 'polypeptide(L)'
;MASRLPVIKLKLNITNSCCQKSSPHSQRLSTIIFRSLSTKVPRLPATATNLDQKISKTSPPRYTKPPSINRCLTGTTSTTSTPSSTTATKMSTSTPQQSNRQPLPSTPPPWRAPFLSHLTSLPPSSRTFVLSTLHPLPPSLSSTSTPTPVSSTIPVLPRARTCVCRSLWAQLEANPHNPAELNPPGVFESDMIAFTTDARMEKAAEIVDTASEERIEAGGEMTGGGGPVEAVFWIEKAKDAQTGEDKKVMTQWRIRGSAWLLGPDVDSEGAKKVREVLRQRMRRLEGKTQEDEEQWSWSREVTAHFGNLNPVMRGTFRGPPPGQPVAFPPGKGEGLGQEVVDLQDEVARKNFRVVVIVPTEVDQVDLSDAKRARRWLYLWRGNSYHAKEAGGEVQGEWEKVEVWP
;
A
#
# COMPACT_ATOMS: atom_id res chain seq x y z
N MET A 1 12.15 35.65 58.13
CA MET A 1 11.26 34.81 58.96
C MET A 1 9.83 35.25 58.71
N ALA A 2 8.94 34.27 58.47
CA ALA A 2 7.47 34.34 58.37
C ALA A 2 6.85 35.24 57.27
N SER A 3 6.41 34.60 56.19
CA SER A 3 5.47 35.16 55.20
C SER A 3 4.15 34.35 55.20
N ARG A 4 3.06 35.02 55.57
CA ARG A 4 1.66 34.59 55.35
C ARG A 4 1.17 35.21 54.03
N LEU A 5 0.46 34.43 53.22
CA LEU A 5 -0.19 34.87 51.98
C LEU A 5 -1.58 35.48 52.27
N PRO A 6 -1.99 36.56 51.57
CA PRO A 6 -3.36 37.05 51.59
C PRO A 6 -4.17 36.65 50.33
N VAL A 7 -5.48 36.56 50.55
CA VAL A 7 -6.55 36.35 49.55
C VAL A 7 -6.80 37.65 48.77
N ILE A 8 -6.86 37.57 47.44
CA ILE A 8 -7.26 38.70 46.57
C ILE A 8 -8.56 38.35 45.85
N LYS A 9 -9.58 39.20 46.05
CA LYS A 9 -10.82 39.29 45.28
C LYS A 9 -10.59 40.20 44.06
N LEU A 10 -11.17 39.85 42.92
CA LEU A 10 -11.37 40.78 41.80
C LEU A 10 -12.86 40.84 41.44
N LYS A 11 -13.35 42.08 41.32
CA LYS A 11 -14.70 42.52 40.96
C LYS A 11 -14.56 43.52 39.79
N LEU A 12 -15.72 43.84 39.20
CA LEU A 12 -16.01 44.93 38.23
C LEU A 12 -15.73 44.56 36.75
N ASN A 13 -16.52 44.98 35.76
CA ASN A 13 -17.73 45.81 35.75
C ASN A 13 -18.48 45.58 34.42
N ILE A 14 -19.81 45.58 34.46
CA ILE A 14 -20.69 45.58 33.29
C ILE A 14 -21.11 47.04 33.03
N THR A 15 -20.98 47.50 31.79
CA THR A 15 -21.59 48.76 31.34
C THR A 15 -22.52 48.47 30.15
N ASN A 16 -23.74 48.98 30.26
CA ASN A 16 -24.74 49.04 29.19
C ASN A 16 -24.61 50.38 28.44
N SER A 17 -24.77 50.37 27.12
CA SER A 17 -25.12 51.55 26.34
C SER A 17 -26.03 51.17 25.16
N CYS A 18 -26.92 52.10 24.84
CA CYS A 18 -28.20 51.96 24.17
C CYS A 18 -28.15 52.29 22.66
N CYS A 19 -29.13 51.75 21.93
CA CYS A 19 -29.68 52.03 20.59
C CYS A 19 -29.25 53.29 19.81
N GLN A 20 -29.05 53.15 18.49
CA GLN A 20 -30.03 53.55 17.44
C GLN A 20 -29.52 53.32 15.98
N LYS A 21 -30.43 52.77 15.14
CA LYS A 21 -30.71 53.00 13.69
C LYS A 21 -29.53 52.87 12.69
N SER A 22 -29.58 52.04 11.65
CA SER A 22 -30.53 52.09 10.50
C SER A 22 -30.47 50.81 9.62
N SER A 23 -31.59 50.50 8.96
CA SER A 23 -31.77 49.56 7.82
C SER A 23 -31.43 50.30 6.48
N PRO A 24 -31.36 49.70 5.25
CA PRO A 24 -31.89 48.40 4.82
C PRO A 24 -31.10 47.59 3.75
N HIS A 25 -31.69 46.45 3.37
CA HIS A 25 -31.41 45.56 2.21
C HIS A 25 -30.11 44.74 2.27
N SER A 26 -30.03 43.49 1.84
CA SER A 26 -30.97 42.45 1.39
C SER A 26 -30.06 41.26 1.06
N GLN A 27 -29.97 40.22 1.91
CA GLN A 27 -29.31 38.98 1.52
C GLN A 27 -30.35 37.86 1.36
N ARG A 28 -30.47 37.41 0.11
CA ARG A 28 -31.20 36.21 -0.30
C ARG A 28 -30.57 35.00 0.39
N LEU A 29 -31.33 34.34 1.25
CA LEU A 29 -31.05 32.99 1.70
C LEU A 29 -31.77 32.01 0.77
N SER A 30 -30.98 31.24 0.03
CA SER A 30 -31.46 30.11 -0.76
C SER A 30 -31.75 28.93 0.18
N THR A 31 -33.01 28.79 0.59
CA THR A 31 -33.51 27.58 1.25
C THR A 31 -33.66 26.48 0.20
N ILE A 32 -32.75 25.50 0.21
CA ILE A 32 -32.94 24.23 -0.51
C ILE A 32 -33.88 23.35 0.32
N ILE A 33 -35.12 23.25 -0.13
CA ILE A 33 -36.13 22.34 0.40
C ILE A 33 -35.87 20.96 -0.19
N PHE A 34 -35.45 20.00 0.64
CA PHE A 34 -35.53 18.57 0.30
C PHE A 34 -37.00 18.13 0.37
N ARG A 35 -37.67 18.07 -0.80
CA ARG A 35 -38.95 17.37 -0.93
C ARG A 35 -38.68 15.87 -1.00
N SER A 36 -39.06 15.17 0.08
CA SER A 36 -39.24 13.72 0.11
C SER A 36 -40.34 13.33 -0.88
N LEU A 37 -39.96 12.70 -1.99
CA LEU A 37 -40.88 12.03 -2.90
C LEU A 37 -40.98 10.57 -2.45
N SER A 38 -42.04 10.29 -1.69
CA SER A 38 -42.50 8.94 -1.38
C SER A 38 -43.18 8.36 -2.63
N THR A 39 -42.46 7.54 -3.38
CA THR A 39 -43.04 6.73 -4.45
C THR A 39 -43.50 5.39 -3.87
N LYS A 40 -44.83 5.22 -3.80
CA LYS A 40 -45.49 3.95 -3.49
C LYS A 40 -45.17 2.93 -4.58
N VAL A 41 -44.52 1.84 -4.20
CA VAL A 41 -44.35 0.65 -5.04
C VAL A 41 -45.63 -0.20 -4.95
N PRO A 42 -46.29 -0.55 -6.07
CA PRO A 42 -47.44 -1.46 -6.03
C PRO A 42 -46.97 -2.91 -5.81
N ARG A 43 -47.59 -3.58 -4.81
CA ARG A 43 -47.49 -5.03 -4.62
C ARG A 43 -48.26 -5.75 -5.73
N LEU A 44 -47.61 -6.68 -6.40
CA LEU A 44 -48.26 -7.69 -7.23
C LEU A 44 -48.38 -9.02 -6.45
N PRO A 45 -49.41 -9.83 -6.76
CA PRO A 45 -49.90 -10.90 -5.88
C PRO A 45 -49.04 -12.17 -5.94
N ALA A 46 -49.01 -12.87 -4.80
CA ALA A 46 -48.44 -14.19 -4.67
C ALA A 46 -49.34 -15.23 -5.36
N THR A 47 -48.84 -15.87 -6.42
CA THR A 47 -49.37 -17.12 -6.95
C THR A 47 -48.52 -18.27 -6.44
N ALA A 48 -49.13 -19.08 -5.60
CA ALA A 48 -48.63 -20.39 -5.20
C ALA A 48 -48.82 -21.37 -6.37
N THR A 49 -47.75 -22.06 -6.75
CA THR A 49 -47.84 -23.32 -7.51
C THR A 49 -46.94 -24.34 -6.84
N ASN A 50 -47.60 -25.32 -6.23
CA ASN A 50 -47.07 -26.60 -5.79
C ASN A 50 -46.39 -27.30 -6.96
N LEU A 51 -45.13 -27.71 -6.79
CA LEU A 51 -44.57 -28.80 -7.56
C LEU A 51 -43.69 -29.66 -6.65
N ASP A 52 -44.31 -30.73 -6.16
CA ASP A 52 -43.64 -31.92 -5.65
C ASP A 52 -42.75 -32.51 -6.75
N GLN A 53 -41.43 -32.51 -6.55
CA GLN A 53 -40.55 -33.47 -7.20
C GLN A 53 -39.55 -34.06 -6.19
N LYS A 54 -39.82 -35.32 -5.84
CA LYS A 54 -38.88 -36.33 -5.35
C LYS A 54 -37.51 -36.18 -6.02
N ILE A 55 -36.47 -35.92 -5.23
CA ILE A 55 -35.09 -36.21 -5.63
C ILE A 55 -34.51 -37.26 -4.69
N SER A 56 -34.21 -38.38 -5.34
CA SER A 56 -33.53 -39.57 -4.87
C SER A 56 -32.14 -39.28 -4.33
N LYS A 57 -31.77 -39.99 -3.27
CA LYS A 57 -30.42 -40.08 -2.71
C LYS A 57 -29.46 -40.63 -3.77
N THR A 58 -28.46 -39.86 -4.17
CA THR A 58 -27.26 -40.36 -4.85
C THR A 58 -26.03 -39.72 -4.21
N SER A 59 -25.17 -40.59 -3.67
CA SER A 59 -23.91 -40.28 -3.00
C SER A 59 -22.92 -39.53 -3.90
N PRO A 60 -22.02 -38.70 -3.34
CA PRO A 60 -21.00 -38.01 -4.13
C PRO A 60 -19.86 -38.97 -4.56
N PRO A 61 -19.20 -38.72 -5.70
CA PRO A 61 -18.11 -39.56 -6.20
C PRO A 61 -16.81 -39.34 -5.41
N ARG A 62 -16.13 -40.45 -5.10
CA ARG A 62 -14.74 -40.48 -4.60
C ARG A 62 -13.79 -39.99 -5.69
N TYR A 63 -13.03 -38.94 -5.40
CA TYR A 63 -11.85 -38.57 -6.20
C TYR A 63 -10.63 -39.37 -5.72
N THR A 64 -10.12 -40.25 -6.57
CA THR A 64 -8.83 -40.92 -6.43
C THR A 64 -7.74 -40.11 -7.13
N LYS A 65 -6.64 -39.83 -6.42
CA LYS A 65 -5.40 -39.22 -6.97
C LYS A 65 -4.77 -40.12 -8.05
N PRO A 66 -4.23 -39.56 -9.15
CA PRO A 66 -3.32 -40.29 -10.02
C PRO A 66 -1.87 -40.29 -9.46
N PRO A 67 -1.07 -41.33 -9.75
CA PRO A 67 0.24 -41.54 -9.14
C PRO A 67 1.39 -40.81 -9.87
N SER A 68 2.42 -40.53 -9.07
CA SER A 68 3.71 -39.93 -9.43
C SER A 68 4.57 -40.89 -10.26
N ILE A 69 5.11 -40.43 -11.39
CA ILE A 69 6.13 -41.16 -12.16
C ILE A 69 7.51 -40.61 -11.80
N ASN A 70 8.26 -41.41 -11.04
CA ASN A 70 9.72 -41.28 -10.90
C ASN A 70 10.38 -42.04 -12.05
N ARG A 71 11.32 -41.41 -12.77
CA ARG A 71 12.22 -42.11 -13.68
C ARG A 71 13.67 -41.82 -13.29
N CYS A 72 14.27 -42.79 -12.59
CA CYS A 72 15.71 -43.00 -12.53
C CYS A 72 16.22 -43.40 -13.92
N LEU A 73 17.39 -42.88 -14.31
CA LEU A 73 18.24 -43.50 -15.32
C LEU A 73 19.65 -43.65 -14.75
N THR A 74 20.04 -44.92 -14.61
CA THR A 74 21.37 -45.44 -14.34
C THR A 74 22.28 -45.25 -15.57
N GLY A 75 23.55 -44.94 -15.33
CA GLY A 75 24.56 -44.75 -16.37
C GLY A 75 25.19 -46.04 -16.90
N THR A 76 26.06 -45.90 -17.90
CA THR A 76 27.24 -46.74 -18.09
C THR A 76 28.27 -46.08 -19.02
N THR A 77 29.50 -46.47 -18.79
CA THR A 77 30.86 -46.05 -19.20
C THR A 77 31.25 -46.29 -20.66
N SER A 78 32.27 -45.56 -21.18
CA SER A 78 33.48 -46.14 -21.80
C SER A 78 34.52 -45.09 -22.33
N THR A 79 35.71 -45.12 -21.73
CA THR A 79 37.10 -45.14 -22.30
C THR A 79 37.58 -44.29 -23.50
N THR A 80 38.61 -43.46 -23.19
CA THR A 80 39.96 -43.31 -23.80
C THR A 80 40.16 -42.91 -25.27
N SER A 81 40.82 -41.76 -25.50
CA SER A 81 42.11 -41.64 -26.24
C SER A 81 42.53 -40.18 -26.48
N THR A 82 43.80 -39.89 -26.20
CA THR A 82 44.56 -38.71 -26.65
C THR A 82 45.12 -38.99 -28.05
N PRO A 83 45.30 -37.97 -28.93
CA PRO A 83 46.63 -37.37 -29.00
C PRO A 83 46.65 -35.84 -29.26
N SER A 84 47.80 -35.29 -28.91
CA SER A 84 48.28 -33.92 -29.08
C SER A 84 48.26 -33.37 -30.51
N SER A 85 47.81 -32.12 -30.68
CA SER A 85 48.35 -31.22 -31.70
C SER A 85 48.35 -29.76 -31.22
N THR A 86 49.47 -29.12 -31.47
CA THR A 86 49.85 -27.73 -31.18
C THR A 86 49.05 -26.75 -32.03
N THR A 87 48.45 -25.70 -31.46
CA THR A 87 48.31 -24.40 -32.15
C THR A 87 47.87 -23.25 -31.23
N ALA A 88 48.75 -22.25 -31.16
CA ALA A 88 48.54 -20.81 -30.97
C ALA A 88 47.31 -20.29 -30.19
N THR A 89 47.60 -19.84 -28.96
CA THR A 89 46.83 -18.89 -28.16
C THR A 89 46.41 -17.64 -28.95
N LYS A 90 45.11 -17.46 -29.16
CA LYS A 90 44.48 -16.14 -29.29
C LYS A 90 43.45 -15.99 -28.18
N MET A 91 43.85 -15.27 -27.13
CA MET A 91 42.93 -14.85 -26.07
C MET A 91 41.90 -13.89 -26.67
N SER A 92 40.69 -14.40 -26.88
CA SER A 92 39.48 -13.60 -27.03
C SER A 92 38.92 -13.40 -25.61
N THR A 93 39.22 -12.25 -25.03
CA THR A 93 38.63 -11.80 -23.77
C THR A 93 37.13 -11.61 -23.98
N SER A 94 36.34 -12.61 -23.60
CA SER A 94 34.92 -12.47 -23.41
C SER A 94 34.68 -11.59 -22.18
N THR A 95 34.30 -10.33 -22.43
CA THR A 95 33.83 -9.41 -21.40
C THR A 95 32.56 -10.00 -20.77
N PRO A 96 32.50 -10.23 -19.45
CA PRO A 96 31.25 -10.62 -18.82
C PRO A 96 30.25 -9.47 -18.96
N GLN A 97 29.08 -9.75 -19.52
CA GLN A 97 27.96 -8.82 -19.55
C GLN A 97 27.67 -8.36 -18.13
N GLN A 98 28.02 -7.12 -17.86
CA GLN A 98 27.69 -6.41 -16.64
C GLN A 98 26.17 -6.33 -16.57
N SER A 99 25.56 -7.13 -15.70
CA SER A 99 24.15 -6.98 -15.34
C SER A 99 23.93 -5.51 -14.98
N ASN A 100 22.99 -4.85 -15.66
CA ASN A 100 22.64 -3.44 -15.50
C ASN A 100 22.08 -3.20 -14.07
N ARG A 101 22.95 -3.19 -13.06
CA ARG A 101 22.61 -2.83 -11.69
C ARG A 101 22.43 -1.31 -11.67
N GLN A 102 21.18 -0.86 -11.64
CA GLN A 102 20.88 0.54 -11.35
C GLN A 102 21.53 0.89 -10.00
N PRO A 103 22.34 1.97 -9.93
CA PRO A 103 22.92 2.42 -8.68
C PRO A 103 21.82 2.72 -7.64
N LEU A 104 22.14 2.49 -6.37
CA LEU A 104 21.24 2.80 -5.27
C LEU A 104 20.95 4.31 -5.28
N PRO A 105 19.74 4.75 -4.87
CA PRO A 105 19.44 6.16 -4.75
C PRO A 105 20.43 6.80 -3.79
N SER A 106 20.99 7.93 -4.18
CA SER A 106 22.03 8.63 -3.43
C SER A 106 21.47 9.76 -2.59
N THR A 107 20.29 10.29 -2.95
CA THR A 107 19.68 11.44 -2.27
C THR A 107 18.19 11.22 -2.00
N PRO A 108 17.62 11.87 -0.98
CA PRO A 108 16.18 11.91 -0.79
C PRO A 108 15.49 12.68 -1.93
N PRO A 109 14.31 12.24 -2.39
CA PRO A 109 13.66 12.88 -3.51
C PRO A 109 13.04 14.21 -3.13
N PRO A 110 12.89 15.14 -4.08
CA PRO A 110 12.51 16.52 -3.79
C PRO A 110 11.08 16.68 -3.25
N TRP A 111 10.21 15.68 -3.45
CA TRP A 111 8.87 15.64 -2.89
C TRP A 111 8.81 15.09 -1.46
N ARG A 112 9.85 14.40 -0.97
CA ARG A 112 9.83 13.71 0.33
C ARG A 112 9.59 14.66 1.49
N ALA A 113 10.41 15.71 1.61
CA ALA A 113 10.35 16.65 2.71
C ALA A 113 8.97 17.34 2.82
N PRO A 114 8.39 17.92 1.75
CA PRO A 114 7.05 18.50 1.82
C PRO A 114 5.95 17.46 2.05
N PHE A 115 6.06 16.24 1.50
CA PHE A 115 5.09 15.18 1.77
C PHE A 115 5.10 14.77 3.25
N LEU A 116 6.29 14.53 3.82
CA LEU A 116 6.44 14.11 5.20
C LEU A 116 6.03 15.21 6.18
N SER A 117 6.34 16.48 5.92
CA SER A 117 5.89 17.58 6.79
C SER A 117 4.36 17.66 6.88
N HIS A 118 3.65 17.37 5.79
CA HIS A 118 2.20 17.27 5.77
C HIS A 118 1.67 15.99 6.44
N LEU A 119 2.34 14.85 6.26
CA LEU A 119 1.88 13.57 6.79
C LEU A 119 2.12 13.42 8.30
N THR A 120 3.27 13.85 8.81
CA THR A 120 3.65 13.67 10.23
C THR A 120 2.91 14.63 11.15
N SER A 121 2.45 15.76 10.62
CA SER A 121 1.59 16.73 11.30
C SER A 121 0.13 16.27 11.45
N LEU A 122 -0.24 15.17 10.81
CA LEU A 122 -1.51 14.48 11.07
C LEU A 122 -1.39 13.53 12.27
N PRO A 123 -2.45 13.40 13.10
CA PRO A 123 -2.51 12.36 14.12
C PRO A 123 -2.25 10.97 13.50
N PRO A 124 -1.52 10.06 14.17
CA PRO A 124 -1.19 8.74 13.61
C PRO A 124 -2.42 7.94 13.14
N SER A 125 -3.56 8.07 13.83
CA SER A 125 -4.83 7.43 13.47
C SER A 125 -5.48 8.01 12.20
N SER A 126 -5.09 9.22 11.79
CA SER A 126 -5.67 9.97 10.66
C SER A 126 -4.77 9.98 9.43
N ARG A 127 -3.64 9.26 9.44
CA ARG A 127 -2.73 9.11 8.29
C ARG A 127 -3.32 8.14 7.26
N THR A 128 -4.50 8.47 6.72
CA THR A 128 -5.23 7.65 5.76
C THR A 128 -5.03 8.12 4.33
N PHE A 129 -5.14 7.20 3.38
CA PHE A 129 -5.11 7.49 1.95
C PHE A 129 -6.04 6.55 1.19
N VAL A 130 -6.46 6.95 -0.02
CA VAL A 130 -7.20 6.09 -0.93
C VAL A 130 -6.22 5.31 -1.78
N LEU A 131 -6.27 3.97 -1.71
CA LEU A 131 -5.50 3.08 -2.55
C LEU A 131 -6.35 2.60 -3.72
N SER A 132 -5.90 2.92 -4.93
CA SER A 132 -6.44 2.39 -6.18
C SER A 132 -5.58 1.23 -6.68
N THR A 133 -6.23 0.14 -7.08
CA THR A 133 -5.64 -1.07 -7.67
C THR A 133 -6.43 -1.48 -8.90
N LEU A 134 -5.93 -2.46 -9.65
CA LEU A 134 -6.58 -3.02 -10.83
C LEU A 134 -7.08 -4.44 -10.52
N HIS A 135 -8.37 -4.67 -10.76
CA HIS A 135 -9.05 -5.94 -10.57
C HIS A 135 -9.15 -6.72 -11.89
N PRO A 136 -8.47 -7.87 -12.05
CA PRO A 136 -8.52 -8.64 -13.29
C PRO A 136 -9.93 -9.19 -13.59
N LEU A 137 -10.45 -8.96 -14.80
CA LEU A 137 -11.74 -9.54 -15.20
C LEU A 137 -11.59 -11.00 -15.67
N PRO A 138 -12.56 -11.89 -15.40
CA PRO A 138 -12.55 -13.24 -15.95
C PRO A 138 -12.52 -13.24 -17.50
N PRO A 139 -11.80 -14.19 -18.14
CA PRO A 139 -11.74 -14.28 -19.61
C PRO A 139 -13.10 -14.40 -20.31
N SER A 140 -14.10 -14.96 -19.65
CA SER A 140 -15.45 -15.16 -20.23
C SER A 140 -16.23 -13.86 -20.51
N LEU A 141 -15.83 -12.72 -19.92
CA LEU A 141 -16.47 -11.43 -20.15
C LEU A 141 -15.79 -10.62 -21.26
N SER A 142 -14.67 -11.09 -21.80
CA SER A 142 -13.96 -10.43 -22.92
C SER A 142 -14.33 -10.98 -24.30
N SER A 143 -15.29 -11.90 -24.39
CA SER A 143 -15.65 -12.61 -25.62
C SER A 143 -17.16 -12.61 -25.90
N THR A 144 -17.75 -11.42 -26.06
CA THR A 144 -19.02 -11.30 -26.79
C THR A 144 -18.75 -11.18 -28.29
N SER A 145 -19.09 -12.24 -29.01
CA SER A 145 -18.95 -12.48 -30.45
C SER A 145 -19.87 -11.64 -31.35
N THR A 146 -20.12 -10.37 -31.00
CA THR A 146 -20.89 -9.44 -31.84
C THR A 146 -20.00 -8.30 -32.34
N PRO A 147 -19.85 -8.11 -33.67
CA PRO A 147 -19.03 -7.05 -34.24
C PRO A 147 -19.78 -5.72 -34.16
N THR A 148 -19.75 -5.07 -33.00
CA THR A 148 -20.08 -3.65 -32.88
C THR A 148 -18.79 -2.83 -32.82
N PRO A 149 -18.65 -1.76 -33.61
CA PRO A 149 -17.42 -0.98 -33.68
C PRO A 149 -17.40 0.04 -32.54
N VAL A 150 -17.25 -0.44 -31.30
CA VAL A 150 -16.86 0.41 -30.18
C VAL A 150 -15.83 -0.33 -29.35
N SER A 151 -14.68 0.32 -29.28
CA SER A 151 -13.38 -0.13 -28.80
C SER A 151 -13.33 -0.79 -27.41
N SER A 152 -12.42 -1.77 -27.28
CA SER A 152 -11.72 -2.21 -26.07
C SER A 152 -12.45 -3.04 -25.00
N THR A 153 -12.16 -4.34 -25.01
CA THR A 153 -12.26 -5.28 -23.89
C THR A 153 -11.30 -4.87 -22.77
N ILE A 154 -11.74 -4.02 -21.84
CA ILE A 154 -10.92 -3.60 -20.70
C ILE A 154 -10.60 -4.85 -19.84
N PRO A 155 -9.33 -5.30 -19.71
CA PRO A 155 -8.99 -6.56 -19.06
C PRO A 155 -9.00 -6.48 -17.52
N VAL A 156 -9.17 -5.27 -16.99
CA VAL A 156 -9.08 -4.94 -15.56
C VAL A 156 -10.09 -3.86 -15.18
N LEU A 157 -10.60 -3.86 -13.96
CA LEU A 157 -11.44 -2.79 -13.41
C LEU A 157 -10.73 -2.08 -12.26
N PRO A 158 -10.71 -0.74 -12.21
CA PRO A 158 -10.14 -0.04 -11.07
C PRO A 158 -11.01 -0.28 -9.82
N ARG A 159 -10.37 -0.51 -8.67
CA ARG A 159 -11.02 -0.52 -7.36
C ARG A 159 -10.30 0.41 -6.41
N ALA A 160 -11.05 1.04 -5.50
CA ALA A 160 -10.52 1.99 -4.53
C ALA A 160 -11.00 1.66 -3.12
N ARG A 161 -10.15 1.93 -2.12
CA ARG A 161 -10.48 1.79 -0.70
C ARG A 161 -9.54 2.62 0.16
N THR A 162 -9.97 2.96 1.37
CA THR A 162 -9.11 3.65 2.34
C THR A 162 -8.13 2.68 3.00
N CYS A 163 -6.87 3.11 3.11
CA CYS A 163 -5.80 2.43 3.83
C CYS A 163 -5.16 3.40 4.84
N VAL A 164 -4.40 2.87 5.80
CA VAL A 164 -3.66 3.67 6.79
C VAL A 164 -2.18 3.56 6.48
N CYS A 165 -1.52 4.69 6.21
CA CYS A 165 -0.07 4.76 6.09
C CYS A 165 0.55 4.52 7.47
N ARG A 166 1.36 3.46 7.59
CA ARG A 166 1.96 3.05 8.86
C ARG A 166 3.32 3.69 9.09
N SER A 167 4.16 3.71 8.06
CA SER A 167 5.46 4.37 8.05
C SER A 167 5.98 4.44 6.62
N LEU A 168 7.19 4.97 6.44
CA LEU A 168 8.01 4.59 5.30
C LEU A 168 8.72 3.27 5.61
N TRP A 169 8.95 2.46 4.58
CA TRP A 169 9.65 1.18 4.72
C TRP A 169 11.08 1.39 5.25
N ALA A 170 11.52 0.50 6.15
CA ALA A 170 12.79 0.56 6.88
C ALA A 170 12.93 1.76 7.85
N GLN A 171 11.84 2.49 8.12
CA GLN A 171 11.82 3.66 9.00
C GLN A 171 10.62 3.60 9.96
N LEU A 172 10.34 2.41 10.49
CA LEU A 172 9.36 2.27 11.54
C LEU A 172 9.88 2.96 12.82
N GLU A 173 9.17 3.99 13.27
CA GLU A 173 9.52 4.71 14.50
C GLU A 173 9.41 3.80 15.73
N ALA A 174 10.28 4.03 16.71
CA ALA A 174 10.24 3.31 17.98
C ALA A 174 8.93 3.61 18.72
N ASN A 175 8.22 2.54 19.09
CA ASN A 175 6.98 2.61 19.85
C ASN A 175 7.15 1.76 21.13
N PRO A 176 7.06 2.35 22.34
CA PRO A 176 7.20 1.60 23.60
C PRO A 176 6.20 0.45 23.76
N HIS A 177 5.08 0.50 23.05
CA HIS A 177 4.05 -0.54 23.07
C HIS A 177 4.24 -1.63 22.00
N ASN A 178 5.28 -1.53 21.17
CA ASN A 178 5.64 -2.56 20.22
C ASN A 178 6.51 -3.61 20.91
N PRO A 179 6.03 -4.85 21.11
CA PRO A 179 6.82 -5.89 21.77
C PRO A 179 7.84 -6.55 20.83
N ALA A 180 7.86 -6.21 19.55
CA ALA A 180 8.78 -6.78 18.58
C ALA A 180 10.13 -6.07 18.62
N GLU A 181 11.21 -6.85 18.42
CA GLU A 181 12.54 -6.31 18.18
C GLU A 181 12.53 -5.49 16.87
N LEU A 182 13.05 -4.27 16.92
CA LEU A 182 13.22 -3.42 15.74
C LEU A 182 14.56 -3.70 15.07
N ASN A 183 14.63 -3.48 13.76
CA ASN A 183 15.92 -3.41 13.10
C ASN A 183 16.79 -2.29 13.68
N PRO A 184 18.14 -2.39 13.59
CA PRO A 184 19.02 -1.33 14.05
C PRO A 184 18.60 0.01 13.40
N PRO A 185 18.46 1.09 14.19
CA PRO A 185 17.89 2.33 13.70
C PRO A 185 18.84 3.02 12.73
N GLY A 186 18.25 3.57 11.66
CA GLY A 186 18.96 4.38 10.69
C GLY A 186 19.99 3.64 9.86
N VAL A 187 19.87 2.32 9.68
CA VAL A 187 20.71 1.58 8.71
C VAL A 187 20.30 1.95 7.28
N PHE A 188 19.00 1.84 7.02
CA PHE A 188 18.40 2.20 5.76
C PHE A 188 17.31 3.25 5.93
N GLU A 189 17.16 4.09 4.93
CA GLU A 189 15.95 4.86 4.70
C GLU A 189 15.40 4.58 3.30
N SER A 190 14.12 4.89 3.07
CA SER A 190 13.48 4.78 1.77
C SER A 190 12.36 5.81 1.64
N ASP A 191 11.82 5.96 0.44
CA ASP A 191 10.62 6.79 0.19
C ASP A 191 9.39 5.94 -0.12
N MET A 192 9.45 4.66 0.26
CA MET A 192 8.40 3.70 -0.04
C MET A 192 7.36 3.71 1.07
N ILE A 193 6.10 3.94 0.72
CA ILE A 193 5.00 3.95 1.69
C ILE A 193 4.68 2.53 2.12
N ALA A 194 4.62 2.29 3.43
CA ALA A 194 4.25 1.01 4.01
C ALA A 194 2.86 1.08 4.68
N PHE A 195 2.02 0.09 4.41
CA PHE A 195 0.77 -0.14 5.14
C PHE A 195 0.55 -1.64 5.40
N THR A 196 -0.46 -1.98 6.21
CA THR A 196 -0.79 -3.38 6.54
C THR A 196 -2.14 -3.80 5.97
N THR A 197 -2.26 -5.06 5.56
CA THR A 197 -3.49 -5.63 5.02
C THR A 197 -3.61 -7.10 5.37
N ASP A 198 -4.83 -7.65 5.28
CA ASP A 198 -5.05 -9.09 5.36
C ASP A 198 -4.85 -9.72 3.96
N ALA A 199 -4.15 -10.85 3.91
CA ALA A 199 -3.81 -11.63 2.72
C ALA A 199 -5.04 -12.04 1.90
N ARG A 200 -6.20 -12.16 2.56
CA ARG A 200 -7.47 -12.60 1.97
C ARG A 200 -8.29 -11.44 1.40
N MET A 201 -7.85 -10.20 1.59
CA MET A 201 -8.51 -9.05 0.97
C MET A 201 -8.26 -9.04 -0.54
N GLU A 202 -9.26 -8.64 -1.33
CA GLU A 202 -9.14 -8.54 -2.79
C GLU A 202 -7.91 -7.75 -3.23
N LYS A 203 -7.60 -6.63 -2.56
CA LYS A 203 -6.43 -5.80 -2.89
C LYS A 203 -5.10 -6.57 -2.84
N ALA A 204 -5.01 -7.61 -2.01
CA ALA A 204 -3.79 -8.40 -1.89
C ALA A 204 -3.62 -9.27 -3.15
N ALA A 205 -4.68 -9.95 -3.59
CA ALA A 205 -4.66 -10.68 -4.87
C ALA A 205 -4.43 -9.72 -6.06
N GLU A 206 -5.11 -8.57 -6.10
CA GLU A 206 -4.98 -7.59 -7.19
C GLU A 206 -3.53 -7.10 -7.38
N ILE A 207 -2.77 -6.90 -6.30
CA ILE A 207 -1.37 -6.50 -6.37
C ILE A 207 -0.48 -7.59 -6.99
N VAL A 208 -0.83 -8.86 -6.81
CA VAL A 208 -0.10 -10.01 -7.37
C VAL A 208 -0.54 -10.30 -8.80
N ASP A 209 -1.84 -10.41 -9.02
CA ASP A 209 -2.42 -10.84 -10.30
C ASP A 209 -2.15 -9.85 -11.45
N THR A 210 -1.90 -8.59 -11.12
CA THR A 210 -1.59 -7.53 -12.11
C THR A 210 -0.11 -7.24 -12.27
N ALA A 211 0.75 -8.02 -11.62
CA ALA A 211 2.21 -7.87 -11.69
C ALA A 211 2.85 -8.49 -12.94
N SER A 212 2.17 -9.42 -13.62
CA SER A 212 2.65 -10.11 -14.83
C SER A 212 1.54 -10.25 -15.87
N GLU A 213 1.92 -10.34 -17.16
CA GLU A 213 0.99 -10.63 -18.26
C GLU A 213 0.41 -12.06 -18.15
N GLU A 214 1.18 -12.97 -17.55
CA GLU A 214 0.72 -14.30 -17.16
C GLU A 214 0.15 -14.24 -15.73
N ARG A 215 -1.14 -14.54 -15.57
CA ARG A 215 -1.76 -14.59 -14.23
C ARG A 215 -1.16 -15.74 -13.44
N ILE A 216 -0.47 -15.42 -12.35
CA ILE A 216 -0.04 -16.42 -11.38
C ILE A 216 -1.22 -16.66 -10.43
N GLU A 217 -1.75 -17.89 -10.34
CA GLU A 217 -2.79 -18.27 -9.36
C GLU A 217 -2.30 -18.30 -7.90
N ALA A 218 -1.24 -17.55 -7.59
CA ALA A 218 -0.77 -17.33 -6.24
C ALA A 218 -1.47 -16.08 -5.73
N GLY A 219 -2.64 -16.25 -5.10
CA GLY A 219 -3.33 -15.14 -4.42
C GLY A 219 -2.43 -14.44 -3.39
N GLY A 220 -2.97 -13.45 -2.67
CA GLY A 220 -2.22 -12.62 -1.69
C GLY A 220 -1.59 -13.34 -0.48
N GLU A 221 -1.53 -14.68 -0.50
CA GLU A 221 -1.00 -15.56 0.53
C GLU A 221 0.53 -15.59 0.60
N MET A 222 1.26 -15.26 -0.46
CA MET A 222 2.73 -15.29 -0.47
C MET A 222 3.33 -13.90 -0.62
N THR A 223 4.61 -13.78 -0.26
CA THR A 223 5.40 -12.58 -0.58
C THR A 223 5.54 -12.46 -2.09
N GLY A 224 5.21 -11.30 -2.65
CA GLY A 224 5.12 -11.12 -4.10
C GLY A 224 4.56 -9.77 -4.50
N GLY A 225 4.04 -9.68 -5.72
CA GLY A 225 3.46 -8.44 -6.26
C GLY A 225 4.28 -7.82 -7.39
N GLY A 226 4.16 -6.50 -7.50
CA GLY A 226 4.66 -5.71 -8.62
C GLY A 226 3.54 -4.99 -9.39
N GLY A 227 2.27 -5.29 -9.09
CA GLY A 227 1.11 -4.69 -9.74
C GLY A 227 1.03 -3.17 -9.53
N PRO A 228 0.49 -2.43 -10.52
CA PRO A 228 0.42 -0.97 -10.46
C PRO A 228 -0.64 -0.48 -9.46
N VAL A 229 -0.30 0.58 -8.74
CA VAL A 229 -1.18 1.24 -7.78
C VAL A 229 -1.08 2.76 -7.86
N GLU A 230 -2.14 3.43 -7.39
CA GLU A 230 -2.12 4.87 -7.08
C GLU A 230 -2.60 5.07 -5.64
N ALA A 231 -1.79 5.74 -4.82
CA ALA A 231 -2.14 6.15 -3.46
C ALA A 231 -2.43 7.65 -3.44
N VAL A 232 -3.64 8.03 -3.04
CA VAL A 232 -4.07 9.44 -2.99
C VAL A 232 -4.26 9.89 -1.56
N PHE A 233 -3.48 10.89 -1.15
CA PHE A 233 -3.60 11.58 0.12
C PHE A 233 -4.25 12.94 -0.13
N TRP A 234 -5.26 13.26 0.67
CA TRP A 234 -5.86 14.59 0.70
C TRP A 234 -5.65 15.19 2.08
N ILE A 235 -4.89 16.28 2.15
CA ILE A 235 -4.48 16.90 3.40
C ILE A 235 -5.04 18.32 3.44
N GLU A 236 -6.18 18.47 4.11
CA GLU A 236 -6.86 19.76 4.27
C GLU A 236 -6.15 20.66 5.28
N LYS A 237 -5.76 20.06 6.40
CA LYS A 237 -5.16 20.74 7.55
C LYS A 237 -4.01 19.91 8.10
N ALA A 238 -3.02 20.60 8.64
CA ALA A 238 -1.88 20.04 9.35
C ALA A 238 -1.68 20.82 10.64
N LYS A 239 -1.09 20.19 11.66
CA LYS A 239 -0.56 20.91 12.81
C LYS A 239 0.70 21.67 12.43
N ASP A 240 0.72 22.97 12.72
CA ASP A 240 1.94 23.74 12.64
C ASP A 240 2.92 23.28 13.72
N ALA A 241 4.16 22.97 13.32
CA ALA A 241 5.14 22.36 14.21
C ALA A 241 5.61 23.29 15.35
N GLN A 242 5.48 24.61 15.19
CA GLN A 242 5.93 25.58 16.19
C GLN A 242 4.80 25.98 17.13
N THR A 243 3.60 26.20 16.58
CA THR A 243 2.46 26.74 17.32
C THR A 243 1.47 25.67 17.79
N GLY A 244 1.46 24.49 17.16
CA GLY A 244 0.47 23.43 17.43
C GLY A 244 -0.94 23.75 16.92
N GLU A 245 -1.11 24.86 16.20
CA GLU A 245 -2.39 25.29 15.64
C GLU A 245 -2.68 24.59 14.30
N ASP A 246 -3.95 24.55 13.91
CA ASP A 246 -4.36 24.01 12.62
C ASP A 246 -3.95 24.98 11.50
N LYS A 247 -2.99 24.57 10.68
CA LYS A 247 -2.61 25.24 9.44
C LYS A 247 -3.39 24.63 8.27
N LYS A 248 -4.00 25.50 7.46
CA LYS A 248 -4.62 25.10 6.18
C LYS A 248 -3.53 24.69 5.19
N VAL A 249 -3.59 23.45 4.71
CA VAL A 249 -2.64 22.85 3.75
C VAL A 249 -3.27 22.72 2.36
N MET A 250 -4.49 22.17 2.28
CA MET A 250 -5.22 21.94 1.02
C MET A 250 -4.35 21.34 -0.11
N THR A 251 -3.55 20.33 0.22
CA THR A 251 -2.64 19.68 -0.73
C THR A 251 -3.08 18.25 -0.99
N GLN A 252 -3.16 17.87 -2.26
CA GLN A 252 -3.31 16.49 -2.69
C GLN A 252 -1.95 15.92 -3.10
N TRP A 253 -1.68 14.69 -2.67
CA TRP A 253 -0.55 13.90 -3.14
C TRP A 253 -1.07 12.64 -3.81
N ARG A 254 -0.68 12.40 -5.05
CA ARG A 254 -0.98 11.16 -5.78
C ARG A 254 0.33 10.45 -6.06
N ILE A 255 0.50 9.28 -5.47
CA ILE A 255 1.75 8.52 -5.52
C ILE A 255 1.48 7.26 -6.32
N ARG A 256 2.08 7.17 -7.50
CA ARG A 256 1.93 6.04 -8.42
C ARG A 256 3.20 5.21 -8.46
N GLY A 257 3.02 3.92 -8.69
CA GLY A 257 4.10 2.97 -8.90
C GLY A 257 3.64 1.54 -8.72
N SER A 258 4.53 0.68 -8.26
CA SER A 258 4.26 -0.74 -8.03
C SER A 258 4.12 -1.05 -6.55
N ALA A 259 3.16 -1.89 -6.17
CA ALA A 259 3.02 -2.38 -4.81
C ALA A 259 3.57 -3.80 -4.65
N TRP A 260 4.12 -4.09 -3.47
CA TRP A 260 4.71 -5.38 -3.12
C TRP A 260 4.17 -5.84 -1.77
N LEU A 261 3.76 -7.11 -1.68
CA LEU A 261 3.28 -7.77 -0.47
C LEU A 261 4.42 -8.54 0.19
N LEU A 262 4.57 -8.37 1.49
CA LEU A 262 5.53 -9.10 2.31
C LEU A 262 4.76 -9.84 3.41
N GLY A 263 4.96 -11.15 3.45
CA GLY A 263 4.37 -12.08 4.41
C GLY A 263 5.42 -12.79 5.27
N PRO A 264 5.03 -13.85 5.99
CA PRO A 264 5.94 -14.64 6.82
C PRO A 264 7.08 -15.33 6.04
N ASP A 265 6.90 -15.52 4.73
CA ASP A 265 7.83 -16.15 3.79
C ASP A 265 8.84 -15.17 3.17
N VAL A 266 8.97 -13.95 3.71
CA VAL A 266 9.82 -12.88 3.14
C VAL A 266 11.29 -13.26 2.97
N ASP A 267 11.81 -14.18 3.79
CA ASP A 267 13.19 -14.66 3.70
C ASP A 267 13.35 -15.91 2.80
N SER A 268 12.26 -16.45 2.25
CA SER A 268 12.31 -17.60 1.35
C SER A 268 12.95 -17.25 0.00
N GLU A 269 13.39 -18.27 -0.75
CA GLU A 269 13.93 -18.06 -2.11
C GLU A 269 12.89 -17.47 -3.06
N GLY A 270 11.60 -17.80 -2.89
CA GLY A 270 10.50 -17.24 -3.70
C GLY A 270 10.36 -15.72 -3.56
N ALA A 271 10.74 -15.17 -2.40
CA ALA A 271 10.69 -13.73 -2.12
C ALA A 271 11.91 -12.95 -2.61
N LYS A 272 12.91 -13.60 -3.23
CA LYS A 272 14.18 -12.97 -3.64
C LYS A 272 13.99 -11.74 -4.53
N LYS A 273 13.12 -11.83 -5.54
CA LYS A 273 12.81 -10.70 -6.45
C LYS A 273 12.28 -9.48 -5.68
N VAL A 274 11.39 -9.71 -4.71
CA VAL A 274 10.82 -8.63 -3.88
C VAL A 274 11.92 -7.95 -3.08
N ARG A 275 12.78 -8.72 -2.42
CA ARG A 275 13.93 -8.19 -1.66
C ARG A 275 14.87 -7.39 -2.54
N GLU A 276 15.18 -7.86 -3.74
CA GLU A 276 16.05 -7.16 -4.70
C GLU A 276 15.45 -5.82 -5.13
N VAL A 277 14.17 -5.79 -5.51
CA VAL A 277 13.49 -4.55 -5.93
C VAL A 277 13.43 -3.54 -4.79
N LEU A 278 13.03 -3.96 -3.60
CA LEU A 278 12.94 -3.06 -2.45
C LEU A 278 14.32 -2.57 -2.01
N ARG A 279 15.35 -3.43 -2.02
CA ARG A 279 16.74 -3.04 -1.70
C ARG A 279 17.25 -1.98 -2.67
N GLN A 280 16.92 -2.06 -3.96
CA GLN A 280 17.28 -1.04 -4.96
C GLN A 280 16.65 0.34 -4.69
N ARG A 281 15.67 0.42 -3.79
CA ARG A 281 14.97 1.67 -3.42
C ARG A 281 15.28 2.10 -2.00
N MET A 282 16.13 1.36 -1.30
CA MET A 282 16.62 1.69 0.04
C MET A 282 17.98 2.40 -0.08
N ARG A 283 18.16 3.48 0.69
CA ARG A 283 19.42 4.21 0.82
C ARG A 283 20.06 3.87 2.14
N ARG A 284 21.37 3.62 2.11
CA ARG A 284 22.17 3.51 3.34
C ARG A 284 22.40 4.91 3.89
N LEU A 285 22.22 5.10 5.20
CA LEU A 285 22.59 6.36 5.84
C LEU A 285 24.08 6.40 6.16
N GLU A 286 24.66 7.59 6.08
CA GLU A 286 26.07 7.82 6.40
C GLU A 286 26.39 7.44 7.85
N GLY A 287 27.61 6.93 8.08
CA GLY A 287 28.08 6.55 9.41
C GLY A 287 27.66 5.15 9.88
N LYS A 288 26.97 4.36 9.05
CA LYS A 288 26.63 2.96 9.33
C LYS A 288 27.67 2.00 8.77
N THR A 289 27.97 0.92 9.48
CA THR A 289 28.96 -0.09 9.09
C THR A 289 28.34 -1.17 8.21
N GLN A 290 29.17 -2.03 7.61
CA GLN A 290 28.68 -3.22 6.92
C GLN A 290 28.01 -4.20 7.91
N GLU A 291 28.53 -4.28 9.14
CA GLU A 291 27.95 -5.10 10.22
C GLU A 291 26.52 -4.66 10.54
N ASP A 292 26.24 -3.36 10.57
CA ASP A 292 24.88 -2.83 10.77
C ASP A 292 23.93 -3.29 9.65
N GLU A 293 24.40 -3.34 8.40
CA GLU A 293 23.62 -3.81 7.26
C GLU A 293 23.34 -5.31 7.32
N GLU A 294 24.32 -6.10 7.76
CA GLU A 294 24.21 -7.55 7.96
C GLU A 294 23.25 -7.89 9.09
N GLN A 295 23.13 -7.03 10.10
CA GLN A 295 22.16 -7.17 11.19
C GLN A 295 20.73 -6.79 10.80
N TRP A 296 20.53 -6.06 9.69
CA TRP A 296 19.20 -5.67 9.23
C TRP A 296 18.47 -6.87 8.59
N SER A 297 17.26 -7.15 9.06
CA SER A 297 16.47 -8.33 8.66
C SER A 297 15.10 -7.95 8.10
N TRP A 298 14.72 -8.62 7.00
CA TRP A 298 13.41 -8.48 6.36
C TRP A 298 12.28 -9.03 7.23
N SER A 299 12.44 -10.25 7.77
CA SER A 299 11.47 -10.84 8.69
C SER A 299 11.34 -10.05 9.98
N ARG A 300 12.44 -9.45 10.47
CA ARG A 300 12.37 -8.53 11.61
C ARG A 300 11.54 -7.30 11.28
N GLU A 301 11.72 -6.68 10.11
CA GLU A 301 10.92 -5.52 9.68
C GLU A 301 9.41 -5.87 9.58
N VAL A 302 9.08 -7.00 8.95
CA VAL A 302 7.69 -7.48 8.84
C VAL A 302 7.08 -7.77 10.22
N THR A 303 7.86 -8.33 11.14
CA THR A 303 7.43 -8.62 12.52
C THR A 303 7.28 -7.34 13.33
N ALA A 304 8.18 -6.37 13.16
CA ALA A 304 8.10 -5.06 13.77
C ALA A 304 6.82 -4.32 13.37
N HIS A 305 6.43 -4.37 12.10
CA HIS A 305 5.14 -3.84 11.64
C HIS A 305 3.93 -4.52 12.27
N PHE A 306 3.96 -5.84 12.46
CA PHE A 306 2.90 -6.58 13.15
C PHE A 306 2.81 -6.17 14.62
N GLY A 307 3.94 -6.15 15.32
CA GLY A 307 4.02 -5.78 16.73
C GLY A 307 3.62 -4.33 16.99
N ASN A 308 3.80 -3.43 16.02
CA ASN A 308 3.42 -2.03 16.14
C ASN A 308 1.88 -1.80 16.12
N LEU A 309 1.10 -2.83 15.76
CA LEU A 309 -0.35 -2.80 15.91
C LEU A 309 -0.73 -3.11 17.37
N ASN A 310 -1.77 -2.47 17.90
CA ASN A 310 -2.29 -2.85 19.23
C ASN A 310 -2.89 -4.29 19.21
N PRO A 311 -3.07 -4.94 20.37
CA PRO A 311 -3.52 -6.34 20.44
C PRO A 311 -4.85 -6.61 19.70
N VAL A 312 -5.80 -5.69 19.80
CA VAL A 312 -7.10 -5.79 19.11
C VAL A 312 -6.93 -5.73 17.58
N MET A 313 -6.11 -4.80 17.07
CA MET A 313 -5.80 -4.70 15.64
C MET A 313 -5.07 -5.94 15.13
N ARG A 314 -4.16 -6.53 15.92
CA ARG A 314 -3.54 -7.82 15.56
C ARG A 314 -4.58 -8.95 15.52
N GLY A 315 -5.55 -8.95 16.43
CA GLY A 315 -6.63 -9.93 16.42
C GLY A 315 -7.58 -9.83 15.22
N THR A 316 -7.61 -8.70 14.50
CA THR A 316 -8.41 -8.59 13.26
C THR A 316 -7.98 -9.58 12.17
N PHE A 317 -6.70 -10.00 12.16
CA PHE A 317 -6.19 -11.04 11.24
C PHE A 317 -6.65 -12.45 11.60
N ARG A 318 -7.22 -12.63 12.80
CA ARG A 318 -7.96 -13.85 13.20
C ARG A 318 -9.45 -13.73 12.91
N GLY A 319 -9.91 -12.66 12.28
CA GLY A 319 -11.30 -12.55 11.84
C GLY A 319 -11.65 -13.56 10.74
N PRO A 320 -12.95 -13.85 10.53
CA PRO A 320 -13.40 -14.53 9.32
C PRO A 320 -12.92 -13.79 8.05
N PRO A 321 -12.74 -14.49 6.91
CA PRO A 321 -12.30 -13.87 5.67
C PRO A 321 -13.10 -12.60 5.30
N PRO A 322 -12.42 -11.47 5.01
CA PRO A 322 -13.09 -10.23 4.66
C PRO A 322 -13.99 -10.39 3.43
N GLY A 323 -15.22 -9.88 3.50
CA GLY A 323 -16.20 -9.98 2.40
C GLY A 323 -16.97 -11.30 2.34
N GLN A 324 -16.62 -12.29 3.17
CA GLN A 324 -17.40 -13.52 3.26
C GLN A 324 -18.79 -13.25 3.89
N PRO A 325 -19.88 -13.79 3.33
CA PRO A 325 -21.21 -13.63 3.91
C PRO A 325 -21.30 -14.19 5.34
N VAL A 326 -21.95 -13.44 6.23
CA VAL A 326 -22.11 -13.79 7.66
C VAL A 326 -22.85 -15.12 7.88
N ALA A 327 -23.61 -15.58 6.88
CA ALA A 327 -24.29 -16.88 6.92
C ALA A 327 -23.31 -18.07 6.96
N PHE A 328 -22.06 -17.88 6.52
CA PHE A 328 -21.03 -18.91 6.65
C PHE A 328 -20.35 -18.80 8.02
N PRO A 329 -20.25 -19.90 8.78
CA PRO A 329 -19.59 -19.88 10.07
C PRO A 329 -18.08 -19.58 9.93
N PRO A 330 -17.46 -18.91 10.92
CA PRO A 330 -16.00 -18.75 10.96
C PRO A 330 -15.25 -20.07 10.91
N GLY A 331 -14.06 -20.06 10.32
CA GLY A 331 -13.13 -21.19 10.36
C GLY A 331 -12.59 -21.46 11.76
N LYS A 332 -11.85 -22.57 11.90
CA LYS A 332 -11.22 -22.95 13.18
C LYS A 332 -10.25 -21.85 13.64
N GLY A 333 -10.46 -21.35 14.86
CA GLY A 333 -9.62 -20.30 15.46
C GLY A 333 -9.98 -18.88 15.01
N GLU A 334 -10.91 -18.73 14.07
CA GLU A 334 -11.37 -17.44 13.58
C GLU A 334 -12.52 -16.87 14.42
N GLY A 335 -12.57 -15.55 14.56
CA GLY A 335 -13.64 -14.85 15.26
C GLY A 335 -13.38 -13.36 15.43
N LEU A 336 -14.44 -12.61 15.71
CA LEU A 336 -14.37 -11.16 15.87
C LEU A 336 -13.96 -10.77 17.30
N GLY A 337 -13.35 -9.60 17.45
CA GLY A 337 -13.03 -9.01 18.75
C GLY A 337 -11.94 -9.73 19.55
N GLN A 338 -11.20 -10.65 18.93
CA GLN A 338 -10.07 -11.31 19.57
C GLN A 338 -8.92 -10.33 19.77
N GLU A 339 -8.12 -10.55 20.81
CA GLU A 339 -6.85 -9.86 21.02
C GLU A 339 -5.70 -10.82 20.79
N VAL A 340 -4.65 -10.35 20.13
CA VAL A 340 -3.43 -11.13 19.90
C VAL A 340 -2.26 -10.41 20.55
N VAL A 341 -1.67 -11.03 21.56
CA VAL A 341 -0.45 -10.53 22.23
C VAL A 341 0.81 -11.24 21.72
N ASP A 342 0.68 -12.47 21.25
CA ASP A 342 1.76 -13.26 20.68
C ASP A 342 2.12 -12.77 19.28
N LEU A 343 3.39 -12.46 19.06
CA LEU A 343 3.93 -12.04 17.77
C LEU A 343 4.01 -13.20 16.76
N GLN A 344 3.96 -14.45 17.22
CA GLN A 344 4.05 -15.65 16.41
C GLN A 344 2.71 -16.39 16.30
N ASP A 345 1.59 -15.73 16.63
CA ASP A 345 0.24 -16.30 16.49
C ASP A 345 0.01 -16.81 15.07
N GLU A 346 -0.13 -18.13 14.93
CA GLU A 346 -0.14 -18.82 13.63
C GLU A 346 -1.26 -18.30 12.71
N VAL A 347 -2.46 -18.09 13.26
CA VAL A 347 -3.63 -17.67 12.49
C VAL A 347 -3.47 -16.22 12.03
N ALA A 348 -3.10 -15.32 12.93
CA ALA A 348 -2.90 -13.92 12.60
C ALA A 348 -1.74 -13.73 11.61
N ARG A 349 -0.61 -14.42 11.83
CA ARG A 349 0.58 -14.30 10.98
C ARG A 349 0.36 -14.88 9.60
N LYS A 350 -0.40 -15.98 9.48
CA LYS A 350 -0.81 -16.51 8.17
C LYS A 350 -1.51 -15.45 7.32
N ASN A 351 -2.34 -14.60 7.93
CA ASN A 351 -3.13 -13.59 7.20
C ASN A 351 -2.49 -12.20 7.15
N PHE A 352 -1.55 -11.87 8.04
CA PHE A 352 -0.92 -10.55 8.10
C PHE A 352 0.03 -10.28 6.93
N ARG A 353 -0.16 -9.16 6.22
CA ARG A 353 0.77 -8.69 5.19
C ARG A 353 1.18 -7.24 5.44
N VAL A 354 2.44 -6.94 5.13
CA VAL A 354 2.91 -5.57 4.90
C VAL A 354 2.89 -5.31 3.40
N VAL A 355 2.31 -4.20 2.98
CA VAL A 355 2.36 -3.73 1.60
C VAL A 355 3.30 -2.54 1.53
N VAL A 356 4.22 -2.58 0.57
CA VAL A 356 5.18 -1.51 0.28
C VAL A 356 4.93 -0.98 -1.13
N ILE A 357 4.65 0.30 -1.24
CA ILE A 357 4.48 1.00 -2.52
C ILE A 357 5.81 1.60 -2.91
N VAL A 358 6.33 1.21 -4.08
CA VAL A 358 7.53 1.76 -4.70
C VAL A 358 7.13 2.88 -5.66
N PRO A 359 7.36 4.16 -5.32
CA PRO A 359 6.94 5.27 -6.18
C PRO A 359 7.80 5.35 -7.44
N THR A 360 7.15 5.55 -8.58
CA THR A 360 7.76 5.93 -9.86
C THR A 360 7.30 7.30 -10.33
N GLU A 361 6.16 7.77 -9.83
CA GLU A 361 5.61 9.08 -10.12
C GLU A 361 4.90 9.64 -8.87
N VAL A 362 5.10 10.92 -8.59
CA VAL A 362 4.40 11.64 -7.53
C VAL A 362 3.83 12.93 -8.12
N ASP A 363 2.54 13.16 -7.92
CA ASP A 363 1.83 14.35 -8.39
C ASP A 363 1.30 15.11 -7.17
N GLN A 364 1.81 16.32 -6.98
CA GLN A 364 1.47 17.22 -5.89
C GLN A 364 0.59 18.34 -6.44
N VAL A 365 -0.64 18.46 -5.94
CA VAL A 365 -1.53 19.58 -6.22
C VAL A 365 -1.70 20.42 -4.97
N ASP A 366 -1.26 21.68 -5.00
CA ASP A 366 -1.43 22.64 -3.91
C ASP A 366 -2.57 23.61 -4.24
N LEU A 367 -3.64 23.55 -3.45
CA LEU A 367 -4.84 24.38 -3.55
C LEU A 367 -4.98 25.34 -2.35
N SER A 368 -3.89 25.59 -1.62
CA SER A 368 -3.88 26.51 -0.47
C SER A 368 -4.29 27.93 -0.85
N ASP A 369 -3.81 28.41 -2.01
CA ASP A 369 -4.26 29.64 -2.68
C ASP A 369 -5.12 29.32 -3.91
N ALA A 370 -6.43 29.51 -3.79
CA ALA A 370 -7.38 29.23 -4.87
C ALA A 370 -7.16 30.09 -6.14
N LYS A 371 -6.45 31.22 -6.05
CA LYS A 371 -6.12 32.07 -7.22
C LYS A 371 -4.81 31.66 -7.88
N ARG A 372 -3.98 30.90 -7.17
CA ARG A 372 -2.62 30.52 -7.58
C ARG A 372 -2.38 29.05 -7.27
N ALA A 373 -3.33 28.20 -7.67
CA ALA A 373 -3.16 26.75 -7.58
C ALA A 373 -1.89 26.33 -8.35
N ARG A 374 -1.12 25.41 -7.76
CA ARG A 374 0.12 24.92 -8.37
C ARG A 374 0.13 23.40 -8.38
N ARG A 375 0.75 22.83 -9.40
CA ARG A 375 0.88 21.40 -9.54
C ARG A 375 2.27 21.01 -9.99
N TRP A 376 2.86 20.03 -9.31
CA TRP A 376 4.17 19.51 -9.64
C TRP A 376 4.09 18.02 -9.88
N LEU A 377 4.70 17.60 -10.98
CA LEU A 377 4.90 16.21 -11.31
C LEU A 377 6.36 15.84 -11.05
N TYR A 378 6.56 14.77 -10.30
CA TYR A 378 7.86 14.20 -9.97
C TYR A 378 7.94 12.82 -10.59
N LEU A 379 8.95 12.57 -11.43
CA LEU A 379 9.09 11.34 -12.19
C LEU A 379 10.42 10.67 -11.83
N TRP A 380 10.38 9.39 -11.45
CA TRP A 380 11.59 8.60 -11.23
C TRP A 380 12.30 8.40 -12.56
N ARG A 381 13.54 8.86 -12.65
CA ARG A 381 14.40 8.69 -13.83
C ARG A 381 15.60 7.79 -13.58
N GLY A 382 15.85 7.39 -12.33
CA GLY A 382 17.07 6.70 -11.95
C GLY A 382 18.28 7.58 -12.28
N ASN A 383 19.38 6.98 -12.73
CA ASN A 383 20.62 7.70 -13.05
C ASN A 383 20.58 8.44 -14.41
N SER A 384 19.41 8.85 -14.88
CA SER A 384 19.31 9.66 -16.09
C SER A 384 19.64 11.11 -15.76
N TYR A 385 20.57 11.69 -16.52
CA TYR A 385 20.99 13.09 -16.37
C TYR A 385 20.16 14.07 -17.20
N HIS A 386 19.14 13.59 -17.91
CA HIS A 386 18.34 14.40 -18.83
C HIS A 386 16.87 14.40 -18.42
N ALA A 387 16.32 15.60 -18.26
CA ALA A 387 14.89 15.81 -18.19
C ALA A 387 14.25 15.39 -19.52
N LYS A 388 13.09 14.73 -19.45
CA LYS A 388 12.31 14.35 -20.65
C LYS A 388 11.14 15.28 -20.88
N GLU A 389 10.62 15.90 -19.84
CA GLU A 389 9.51 16.83 -19.90
C GLU A 389 10.02 18.25 -20.19
N ALA A 390 9.24 19.02 -20.95
CA ALA A 390 9.57 20.41 -21.22
C ALA A 390 9.52 21.23 -19.91
N GLY A 391 10.62 21.91 -19.58
CA GLY A 391 10.75 22.64 -18.31
C GLY A 391 11.03 21.76 -17.10
N GLY A 392 11.34 20.48 -17.30
CA GLY A 392 11.76 19.56 -16.24
C GLY A 392 13.16 19.88 -15.70
N GLU A 393 13.31 19.75 -14.38
CA GLU A 393 14.57 19.88 -13.65
C GLU A 393 14.92 18.53 -13.03
N VAL A 394 16.10 17.99 -13.34
CA VAL A 394 16.60 16.76 -12.71
C VAL A 394 17.22 17.09 -11.36
N GLN A 395 16.69 16.51 -10.29
CA GLN A 395 17.17 16.60 -8.92
C GLN A 395 17.43 15.20 -8.37
N GLY A 396 18.71 14.81 -8.33
CA GLY A 396 19.10 13.43 -8.03
C GLY A 396 18.56 12.48 -9.09
N GLU A 397 17.86 11.44 -8.66
CA GLU A 397 17.26 10.43 -9.53
C GLU A 397 15.82 10.75 -9.97
N TRP A 398 15.34 11.95 -9.67
CA TRP A 398 13.99 12.42 -9.97
C TRP A 398 14.01 13.61 -10.92
N GLU A 399 13.07 13.64 -11.85
CA GLU A 399 12.75 14.83 -12.62
C GLU A 399 11.53 15.52 -11.99
N LYS A 400 11.62 16.83 -11.78
CA LYS A 400 10.54 17.68 -11.28
C LYS A 400 10.09 18.63 -12.39
N VAL A 401 8.81 18.69 -12.67
CA VAL A 401 8.22 19.64 -13.63
C VAL A 401 6.97 20.27 -13.03
N GLU A 402 6.81 21.58 -13.20
CA GLU A 402 5.57 22.27 -12.87
C GLU A 402 4.60 22.16 -14.06
N VAL A 403 3.37 21.76 -13.77
CA VAL A 403 2.32 21.57 -14.77
C VAL A 403 1.09 22.38 -14.39
N TRP A 404 0.17 22.57 -15.34
CA TRP A 404 -1.09 23.24 -15.05
C TRP A 404 -1.93 22.43 -14.04
N PRO A 405 -2.59 23.09 -13.08
CA PRO A 405 -3.43 22.44 -12.06
C PRO A 405 -4.45 21.45 -12.62
#